data_AF-A0A2M7KLI8-F1
#
_entry.id   AF-A0A2M7KLI8-F1
#
_cell.length_a   1.000
_cell.length_b   1.000
_cell.length_c   1.000
_cell.angle_alpha   90.00
_cell.angle_beta   90.00
_cell.angle_gamma   90.00
#
_symmetry.space_group_name_H-M   'P 1'
#
loop_
_entity.id
_entity.type
_entity.pdbx_description
1 polymer ?
#
loop_
_entity_poly.entity_id
_entity_poly.type
_entity_poly.pdbx_seq_one_letter_code
_entity_poly.pdbx_strand_id
1 'polypeptide(L)'
;MIIDCSGLGLARAMSPRLCVTNKDNVRWGEDSSFDQVISVGIVAYYHSVGAARAGRAGKRPLIIRARGVTGPGPWYPVVAPGDLARMKQVDRAWDALKRCQVAFIQ
;
A
#
# COMPACT_ATOMS: atom_id res chain seq x y z
N MET A 1 -6.65 0.08 3.71
CA MET A 1 -5.37 -0.34 4.33
C MET A 1 -4.36 0.80 4.24
N ILE A 2 -3.50 0.95 5.24
CA ILE A 2 -2.44 1.98 5.30
C ILE A 2 -1.08 1.31 5.48
N ILE A 3 -0.10 1.67 4.66
CA ILE A 3 1.31 1.36 4.87
C ILE A 3 2.03 2.65 5.26
N ASP A 4 2.52 2.69 6.49
CA ASP A 4 3.21 3.85 7.04
C ASP A 4 4.71 3.80 6.72
N CYS A 5 5.14 4.65 5.79
CA CYS A 5 6.52 4.81 5.36
C CYS A 5 7.14 6.12 5.85
N SER A 6 6.52 6.79 6.82
CA SER A 6 6.99 8.07 7.36
C SER A 6 8.45 7.97 7.79
N GLY A 7 9.28 8.92 7.36
CA GLY A 7 10.71 8.96 7.68
C GLY A 7 11.59 7.96 6.92
N LEU A 8 11.04 7.21 5.96
CA LEU A 8 11.80 6.26 5.14
C LEU A 8 12.20 6.82 3.76
N GLY A 9 11.78 8.05 3.43
CA GLY A 9 12.10 8.68 2.14
C GLY A 9 11.37 8.06 0.94
N LEU A 10 10.16 7.52 1.15
CA LEU A 10 9.33 7.00 0.07
C LEU A 10 9.05 8.10 -0.97
N ALA A 11 9.34 7.82 -2.24
CA ALA A 11 8.97 8.65 -3.36
C ALA A 11 7.75 8.07 -4.10
N ARG A 12 6.95 8.96 -4.69
CA ARG A 12 5.73 8.58 -5.42
C ARG A 12 6.08 7.86 -6.72
N ALA A 13 5.37 6.77 -6.99
CA ALA A 13 5.46 6.03 -8.24
C ALA A 13 4.07 5.73 -8.81
N MET A 14 3.98 5.64 -10.15
CA MET A 14 2.75 5.32 -10.89
C MET A 14 2.34 3.84 -10.77
N SER A 15 3.33 2.95 -10.65
CA SER A 15 3.11 1.51 -10.41
C SER A 15 3.90 1.07 -9.17
N PRO A 16 3.44 1.47 -7.97
CA PRO A 16 4.09 1.07 -6.74
C PRO A 16 3.87 -0.42 -6.46
N ARG A 17 4.83 -1.02 -5.76
CA ARG A 17 4.81 -2.41 -5.32
C ARG A 17 5.03 -2.47 -3.82
N LEU A 18 4.63 -3.59 -3.22
CA LEU A 18 4.93 -3.90 -1.83
C LEU A 18 5.95 -5.04 -1.79
N CYS A 19 7.00 -4.88 -1.01
CA CYS A 19 8.03 -5.90 -0.85
C CYS A 19 7.95 -6.52 0.55
N VAL A 20 8.25 -7.81 0.68
CA VAL A 20 8.30 -8.51 1.98
C VAL A 20 9.76 -8.73 2.41
N THR A 21 10.59 -9.00 1.42
CA THR A 21 12.05 -9.03 1.52
C THR A 21 12.58 -8.20 0.35
N ASN A 22 13.88 -7.87 0.34
CA ASN A 22 14.49 -7.18 -0.81
C ASN A 22 14.39 -7.97 -2.13
N LYS A 23 13.92 -9.23 -2.11
CA LYS A 23 13.79 -10.11 -3.28
C LYS A 23 12.35 -10.52 -3.58
N ASP A 24 11.41 -10.32 -2.65
CA ASP A 24 10.00 -10.66 -2.82
C ASP A 24 9.17 -9.43 -3.17
N ASN A 25 8.48 -9.49 -4.30
CA ASN A 25 7.60 -8.44 -4.78
C ASN A 25 6.16 -8.93 -4.79
N VAL A 26 5.31 -8.32 -3.97
CA VAL A 26 3.86 -8.41 -4.10
C VAL A 26 3.41 -7.29 -5.01
N ARG A 27 2.88 -7.66 -6.17
CA ARG A 27 2.25 -6.72 -7.09
C ARG A 27 0.82 -6.44 -6.61
N TRP A 28 0.40 -5.19 -6.74
CA TRP A 28 -0.92 -4.73 -6.35
C TRP A 28 -1.66 -4.14 -7.53
N GLY A 29 -2.97 -4.38 -7.57
CA GLY A 29 -3.84 -3.88 -8.63
C GLY A 29 -4.02 -4.83 -9.82
N GLU A 30 -3.32 -5.97 -9.88
CA GLU A 30 -3.50 -6.94 -10.98
C GLU A 30 -4.92 -7.53 -11.02
N ASP A 31 -5.57 -7.67 -9.86
CA ASP A 31 -6.96 -8.15 -9.75
C ASP A 31 -8.02 -7.03 -9.79
N SER A 32 -7.60 -5.76 -9.94
CA SER A 32 -8.50 -4.60 -10.02
C SER A 32 -9.00 -4.38 -11.44
N SER A 33 -10.18 -3.79 -11.63
CA SER A 33 -10.63 -3.43 -12.98
C SER A 33 -9.78 -2.29 -13.56
N PHE A 34 -9.54 -2.32 -14.87
CA PHE A 34 -8.79 -1.27 -15.55
C PHE A 34 -9.41 0.10 -15.35
N ASP A 35 -10.74 0.23 -15.47
CA ASP A 35 -11.45 1.50 -15.26
C ASP A 35 -11.22 2.07 -13.86
N GLN A 36 -11.21 1.20 -12.85
CA GLN A 36 -10.96 1.61 -11.47
C GLN A 36 -9.51 2.09 -11.30
N VAL A 37 -8.55 1.32 -11.81
CA VAL A 37 -7.12 1.70 -11.74
C VAL A 37 -6.86 2.99 -12.50
N ILE A 38 -7.52 3.23 -13.64
CA ILE A 38 -7.40 4.49 -14.40
C ILE A 38 -8.00 5.66 -13.62
N SER A 39 -9.17 5.47 -13.00
CA SER A 39 -9.88 6.53 -12.28
C SER A 39 -9.18 6.96 -10.99
N VAL A 40 -8.71 6.00 -10.19
CA VAL A 40 -8.18 6.29 -8.85
C VAL A 40 -6.70 5.92 -8.66
N GLY A 41 -6.09 5.17 -9.57
CA GLY A 41 -4.74 4.63 -9.38
C GLY A 41 -4.68 3.51 -8.33
N ILE A 42 -3.55 2.79 -8.30
CA ILE A 42 -3.36 1.59 -7.47
C ILE A 42 -3.34 1.92 -5.97
N VAL A 43 -2.65 3.01 -5.60
CA VAL A 43 -2.55 3.50 -4.22
C VAL A 43 -2.68 5.01 -4.18
N ALA A 44 -3.02 5.57 -3.02
CA ALA A 44 -2.88 7.00 -2.75
C ALA A 44 -1.76 7.28 -1.77
N TYR A 45 -1.19 8.49 -1.85
CA TYR A 45 -0.15 8.96 -0.96
C TYR A 45 -0.73 10.06 -0.06
N TYR A 46 -0.41 10.00 1.23
CA TYR A 46 -0.85 10.95 2.24
C TYR A 46 0.32 11.31 3.16
N HIS A 47 0.22 12.42 3.88
CA HIS A 47 1.20 12.86 4.88
C HIS A 47 0.87 12.42 6.30
N SER A 48 -0.30 11.82 6.52
CA SER A 48 -0.70 11.34 7.84
C SER A 48 -1.74 10.23 7.77
N VAL A 49 -1.76 9.40 8.81
CA VAL A 49 -2.79 8.36 9.00
C VAL A 49 -4.19 8.97 9.03
N GLY A 50 -4.36 10.14 9.65
CA GLY A 50 -5.63 10.84 9.73
C GLY A 50 -6.19 11.20 8.35
N ALA A 51 -5.36 11.79 7.49
CA ALA A 51 -5.75 12.13 6.12
C ALA A 51 -6.09 10.88 5.30
N ALA A 52 -5.31 9.80 5.45
CA ALA A 52 -5.59 8.53 4.78
C ALA A 52 -6.92 7.90 5.24
N ARG A 53 -7.26 8.00 6.54
CA ARG A 53 -8.54 7.52 7.09
C ARG A 53 -9.74 8.31 6.62
N ALA A 54 -9.60 9.62 6.48
CA ALA A 54 -10.61 10.50 5.90
C ALA A 54 -10.79 10.27 4.39
N GLY A 55 -9.75 9.74 3.73
CA GLY A 55 -9.77 9.40 2.32
C GLY A 55 -9.84 7.90 2.04
N ARG A 56 -8.94 7.43 1.17
CA ARG A 56 -8.98 6.12 0.52
C ARG A 56 -8.94 4.92 1.48
N ALA A 57 -8.34 5.08 2.65
CA ALA A 57 -8.16 3.96 3.57
C ALA A 57 -9.41 3.68 4.44
N GLY A 58 -10.34 4.62 4.53
CA GLY A 58 -11.56 4.51 5.32
C GLY A 58 -11.34 4.58 6.84
N LYS A 59 -12.41 4.38 7.62
CA LYS A 59 -12.44 4.68 9.07
C LYS A 59 -11.58 3.74 9.94
N ARG A 60 -11.50 2.46 9.60
CA ARG A 60 -10.81 1.43 10.40
C ARG A 60 -9.83 0.60 9.56
N PRO A 61 -8.80 1.22 8.97
CA PRO A 61 -7.85 0.50 8.14
C PRO A 61 -6.92 -0.36 9.01
N LEU A 62 -6.50 -1.50 8.47
CA LEU A 62 -5.26 -2.13 8.90
C LEU A 62 -4.11 -1.16 8.63
N ILE A 63 -3.29 -0.89 9.65
CA ILE A 63 -2.09 -0.04 9.57
C ILE A 63 -0.88 -0.93 9.74
N ILE A 64 0.03 -0.90 8.78
CA ILE A 64 1.31 -1.63 8.80
C ILE A 64 2.44 -0.61 8.74
N ARG A 65 3.45 -0.76 9.60
CA ARG A 65 4.66 0.05 9.56
C ARG A 65 5.66 -0.58 8.59
N ALA A 66 6.10 0.18 7.58
CA ALA A 66 7.16 -0.27 6.70
C ALA A 66 8.51 -0.30 7.45
N ARG A 67 9.38 -1.22 7.05
CA ARG A 67 10.74 -1.41 7.57
C ARG A 67 11.78 -0.67 6.74
N GLY A 68 11.44 -0.31 5.51
CA GLY A 68 12.32 0.36 4.57
C GLY A 68 11.61 0.63 3.26
N VAL A 69 12.35 1.17 2.30
CA VAL A 69 11.92 1.37 0.90
C VAL A 69 12.99 0.80 -0.04
N THR A 70 12.56 0.26 -1.18
CA THR A 70 13.44 -0.37 -2.17
C THR A 70 12.94 -0.10 -3.60
N GLY A 71 13.65 -0.63 -4.60
CA GLY A 71 13.37 -0.47 -6.03
C GLY A 71 14.47 0.32 -6.77
N PRO A 72 14.30 0.56 -8.08
CA PRO A 72 15.20 1.42 -8.87
C PRO A 72 15.27 2.86 -8.34
N GLY A 73 14.22 3.29 -7.65
CA GLY A 73 14.21 4.41 -6.72
C GLY A 73 13.55 3.98 -5.40
N PRO A 74 13.43 4.89 -4.42
CA PRO A 74 12.83 4.59 -3.12
C PRO A 74 11.29 4.53 -3.22
N TRP A 75 10.76 3.62 -4.03
CA TRP A 75 9.34 3.60 -4.43
C TRP A 75 8.51 2.49 -3.79
N TYR A 76 9.18 1.43 -3.34
CA TYR A 76 8.49 0.21 -2.91
C TYR A 76 8.70 0.00 -1.41
N PRO A 77 7.65 0.14 -0.59
CA PRO A 77 7.74 -0.15 0.84
C PRO A 77 8.07 -1.61 1.10
N VAL A 78 8.93 -1.87 2.08
CA VAL A 78 9.27 -3.21 2.58
C VAL A 78 8.54 -3.45 3.89
N VAL A 79 7.77 -4.53 4.01
CA VAL A 79 7.02 -4.92 5.22
C VAL A 79 7.52 -6.26 5.78
N ALA A 80 7.18 -6.58 7.04
CA ALA A 80 7.55 -7.87 7.60
C ALA A 80 6.75 -9.02 6.95
N PRO A 81 7.29 -10.25 6.89
CA PRO A 81 6.53 -11.43 6.48
C PRO A 81 5.23 -11.64 7.28
N GLY A 82 5.26 -11.39 8.60
CA GLY A 82 4.07 -11.47 9.44
C GLY A 82 3.01 -10.41 9.12
N ASP A 83 3.42 -9.26 8.58
CA ASP A 83 2.51 -8.20 8.14
C ASP A 83 1.79 -8.61 6.87
N LEU A 84 2.51 -9.23 5.92
CA LEU A 84 1.91 -9.72 4.69
C LEU A 84 0.73 -10.69 4.96
N ALA A 85 0.87 -11.58 5.95
CA ALA A 85 -0.20 -12.50 6.32
C ALA A 85 -1.46 -11.75 6.77
N ARG A 86 -1.30 -10.73 7.62
CA ARG A 86 -2.40 -9.86 8.08
C ARG A 86 -3.03 -9.08 6.91
N MET A 87 -2.21 -8.60 5.99
CA MET A 87 -2.67 -7.87 4.81
C MET A 87 -3.49 -8.77 3.89
N LYS A 88 -3.04 -10.00 3.62
CA LYS A 88 -3.80 -11.01 2.86
C LYS A 88 -5.12 -11.37 3.53
N GLN A 89 -5.15 -11.47 4.86
CA GLN A 89 -6.39 -11.75 5.59
C GLN A 89 -7.40 -10.62 5.43
N VAL A 90 -6.96 -9.36 5.56
CA VAL A 90 -7.83 -8.19 5.37
C VAL A 90 -8.28 -8.08 3.93
N ASP A 91 -7.40 -8.33 2.97
CA ASP A 91 -7.74 -8.30 1.56
C ASP A 91 -8.82 -9.34 1.22
N ARG A 92 -8.68 -10.59 1.68
CA ARG A 92 -9.70 -11.63 1.50
C ARG A 92 -11.06 -11.27 2.10
N ALA A 93 -11.07 -10.50 3.18
CA ALA A 93 -12.32 -10.14 3.86
C ALA A 93 -13.01 -8.90 3.26
N TRP A 94 -12.25 -8.01 2.64
CA TRP A 94 -12.74 -6.68 2.25
C TRP A 94 -12.46 -6.29 0.80
N ASP A 95 -11.82 -7.17 0.02
CA ASP A 95 -11.34 -6.91 -1.34
C ASP A 95 -10.53 -5.62 -1.43
N ALA A 96 -9.72 -5.33 -0.41
CA ALA A 96 -9.06 -4.04 -0.25
C ALA A 96 -8.14 -3.71 -1.44
N LEU A 97 -7.45 -4.71 -2.01
CA LEU A 97 -6.58 -4.56 -3.17
C LEU A 97 -7.39 -4.35 -4.45
N LYS A 98 -8.41 -5.20 -4.69
CA LYS A 98 -9.31 -5.07 -5.84
C LYS A 98 -10.05 -3.73 -5.87
N ARG A 99 -10.37 -3.19 -4.70
CA ARG A 99 -11.02 -1.87 -4.55
C ARG A 99 -10.04 -0.70 -4.56
N CYS A 100 -8.75 -0.94 -4.78
CA CYS A 100 -7.67 0.04 -4.68
C CYS A 100 -7.72 0.84 -3.37
N GLN A 101 -8.14 0.25 -2.24
CA GLN A 101 -8.26 0.89 -0.94
C GLN A 101 -6.95 0.84 -0.14
N VAL A 102 -5.87 1.29 -0.77
CA VAL A 102 -4.53 1.27 -0.20
C VAL A 102 -3.94 2.67 -0.17
N ALA A 103 -3.39 3.04 0.98
CA ALA A 103 -2.77 4.33 1.21
C ALA A 103 -1.33 4.16 1.72
N PHE A 104 -0.41 4.96 1.19
CA PHE A 104 0.95 5.11 1.67
C PHE A 104 1.09 6.42 2.44
N ILE A 105 1.70 6.36 3.62
CA ILE A 105 2.11 7.56 4.36
C ILE A 105 3.58 7.83 4.06
N GLN A 106 3.91 9.07 3.71
CA GLN A 106 5.27 9.55 3.47
C GLN A 106 5.57 10.78 4.33
#